data_AF-A0A1G9MNS0-F1
#
_entry.id   AF-A0A1G9MNS0-F1
#
_cell.length_a   1.000
_cell.length_b   1.000
_cell.length_c   1.000
_cell.angle_alpha   90.00
_cell.angle_beta   90.00
_cell.angle_gamma   90.00
#
_symmetry.space_group_name_H-M   'P 1'
#
loop_
_entity.id
_entity.type
_entity.pdbx_description
1 polymer ?
#
loop_
_entity_poly.entity_id
_entity_poly.type
_entity_poly.pdbx_seq_one_letter_code
_entity_poly.pdbx_strand_id
1 'polypeptide(L)'
;MNPQTLMARANLGHWTVARDGQALVLERDGWTIRVLFDGTAPVKAVVRVPGSAGWRHLNRRDITTHVRGRRDQMTEFRVGDPVKVGDRVGQVVDMYVETPTALTSRACPVRLVVSYVEGEERANPYVTSAQHLRRAVA
;
A
#
# COMPACT_ATOMS: atom_id res chain seq x y z
N MET A 1 16.45 -9.53 -7.03
CA MET A 1 15.53 -10.36 -6.21
C MET A 1 14.85 -11.34 -7.13
N ASN A 2 15.03 -12.65 -6.92
CA ASN A 2 14.42 -13.67 -7.79
C ASN A 2 12.98 -14.03 -7.36
N PRO A 3 12.19 -14.71 -8.22
CA PRO A 3 10.80 -15.07 -7.91
C PRO A 3 10.67 -15.86 -6.61
N GLN A 4 11.50 -16.88 -6.38
CA GLN A 4 11.44 -17.71 -5.18
C GLN A 4 11.67 -16.92 -3.89
N THR A 5 12.63 -15.99 -3.91
CA THR A 5 12.90 -15.09 -2.78
C THR A 5 11.71 -14.18 -2.50
N LEU A 6 11.04 -13.68 -3.55
CA LEU A 6 9.84 -12.87 -3.39
C LEU A 6 8.70 -13.69 -2.79
N MET A 7 8.45 -14.91 -3.28
CA MET A 7 7.41 -15.80 -2.71
C MET A 7 7.67 -16.08 -1.23
N ALA A 8 8.91 -16.41 -0.85
CA ALA A 8 9.25 -16.67 0.55
C ALA A 8 9.00 -15.44 1.45
N ARG A 9 9.38 -14.25 0.99
CA ARG A 9 9.11 -12.98 1.71
C ARG A 9 7.63 -12.67 1.79
N ALA A 10 6.89 -12.92 0.72
CA ALA A 10 5.44 -12.72 0.65
C ALA A 10 4.72 -13.63 1.65
N ASN A 11 5.08 -14.91 1.71
CA ASN A 11 4.52 -15.87 2.66
C ASN A 11 4.81 -15.48 4.12
N LEU A 12 6.04 -15.03 4.42
CA LEU A 12 6.38 -14.49 5.75
C LEU A 12 5.57 -13.25 6.12
N GLY A 13 5.21 -12.43 5.12
CA GLY A 13 4.31 -11.30 5.27
C GLY A 13 2.83 -11.66 5.21
N HIS A 14 2.46 -12.94 5.20
CA HIS A 14 1.07 -13.41 5.08
C HIS A 14 0.35 -12.91 3.82
N TRP A 15 1.07 -12.76 2.71
CA TRP A 15 0.47 -12.56 1.40
C TRP A 15 0.09 -13.91 0.81
N THR A 16 -1.07 -13.96 0.16
CA THR A 16 -1.41 -15.04 -0.76
C THR A 16 -0.63 -14.84 -2.04
N VAL A 17 -0.02 -15.90 -2.56
CA VAL A 17 0.84 -15.85 -3.76
C VAL A 17 0.27 -16.76 -4.84
N ALA A 18 0.02 -16.20 -6.01
CA ALA A 18 -0.36 -16.94 -7.20
C ALA A 18 0.64 -16.68 -8.34
N ARG A 19 0.76 -17.64 -9.26
CA ARG A 19 1.50 -17.49 -10.51
C ARG A 19 0.52 -17.20 -11.65
N ASP A 20 0.86 -16.20 -12.47
CA ASP A 20 0.14 -15.88 -13.70
C ASP A 20 1.18 -15.73 -14.82
N GLY A 21 1.44 -16.83 -15.54
CA GLY A 21 2.53 -16.93 -16.51
C GLY A 21 3.89 -16.62 -15.88
N GLN A 22 4.56 -15.58 -16.39
CA GLN A 22 5.84 -15.08 -15.86
C GLN A 22 5.69 -14.11 -14.68
N ALA A 23 4.46 -13.81 -14.26
CA ALA A 23 4.20 -12.91 -13.14
C ALA A 23 3.91 -13.66 -11.83
N LEU A 24 4.34 -13.06 -10.72
CA LEU A 24 3.81 -13.35 -9.40
C LEU A 24 2.73 -12.32 -9.07
N VAL A 25 1.58 -12.79 -8.61
CA VAL A 25 0.48 -11.97 -8.08
C VAL A 25 0.43 -12.21 -6.57
N LEU A 26 0.61 -11.13 -5.81
CA LEU A 26 0.60 -11.13 -4.36
C LEU A 26 -0.66 -10.41 -3.90
N GLU A 27 -1.48 -11.03 -3.07
CA GLU A 27 -2.70 -10.44 -2.52
C GLU A 27 -2.71 -10.49 -1.00
N ARG A 28 -3.07 -9.35 -0.38
CA ARG A 28 -3.24 -9.26 1.08
C ARG A 28 -4.15 -8.10 1.41
N ASP A 29 -5.24 -8.38 2.14
CA ASP A 29 -6.08 -7.35 2.74
C ASP A 29 -6.58 -6.29 1.73
N GLY A 30 -6.92 -6.70 0.51
CA GLY A 30 -7.37 -5.83 -0.59
C GLY A 30 -6.24 -5.16 -1.39
N TRP A 31 -4.98 -5.28 -0.96
CA TRP A 31 -3.82 -4.90 -1.76
C TRP A 31 -3.49 -5.99 -2.75
N THR A 32 -3.11 -5.60 -3.96
CA THR A 32 -2.59 -6.50 -4.98
C THR A 32 -1.26 -5.96 -5.51
N ILE A 33 -0.23 -6.80 -5.55
CA ILE A 33 1.05 -6.50 -6.21
C ILE A 33 1.25 -7.52 -7.31
N ARG A 34 1.46 -7.06 -8.55
CA ARG A 34 1.83 -7.94 -9.66
C ARG A 34 3.26 -7.63 -10.08
N VAL A 35 4.12 -8.65 -10.07
CA VAL A 35 5.53 -8.54 -10.44
C VAL A 35 5.82 -9.48 -11.61
N LEU A 36 6.11 -8.92 -12.77
CA LEU A 36 6.57 -9.66 -13.95
C LEU A 36 8.07 -9.90 -13.86
N PHE A 37 8.49 -11.12 -14.17
CA PHE A 37 9.90 -11.51 -14.21
C PHE A 37 10.33 -11.89 -15.63
N ASP A 38 11.59 -11.62 -15.93
CA ASP A 38 12.33 -12.22 -17.04
C ASP A 38 13.43 -13.10 -16.44
N GLY A 39 13.27 -14.41 -16.56
CA GLY A 39 14.03 -15.40 -15.81
C GLY A 39 13.96 -15.15 -14.30
N THR A 40 15.06 -14.66 -13.73
CA THR A 40 15.16 -14.37 -12.29
C THR A 40 15.09 -12.88 -11.95
N ALA A 41 15.05 -11.98 -12.95
CA ALA A 41 15.05 -10.55 -12.73
C ALA A 41 13.61 -9.99 -12.81
N PRO A 42 13.15 -9.19 -11.83
CA PRO A 42 11.86 -8.51 -11.94
C PRO A 42 12.01 -7.43 -13.01
N VAL A 43 11.12 -7.42 -14.01
CA VAL A 43 11.17 -6.44 -15.10
C VAL A 43 10.16 -5.33 -14.95
N LYS A 44 8.97 -5.64 -14.42
CA LYS A 44 7.88 -4.69 -14.18
C LYS A 44 7.16 -5.08 -12.90
N ALA A 45 6.83 -4.09 -12.07
CA ALA A 45 5.95 -4.28 -10.94
C ALA A 45 4.87 -3.20 -10.93
N VAL A 46 3.67 -3.62 -10.55
CA VAL A 46 2.54 -2.72 -10.35
C VAL A 46 1.83 -3.06 -9.05
N VAL A 47 1.22 -2.06 -8.44
CA VAL A 47 0.44 -2.20 -7.22
C VAL A 47 -0.94 -1.61 -7.42
N ARG A 48 -1.94 -2.26 -6.84
CA ARG A 48 -3.29 -1.75 -6.66
C ARG A 48 -3.59 -1.76 -5.18
N VAL A 49 -4.06 -0.63 -4.69
CA VAL A 49 -4.40 -0.42 -3.28
C VAL A 49 -5.90 -0.64 -3.07
N PRO A 50 -6.35 -0.99 -1.85
CA PRO A 50 -7.76 -1.14 -1.54
C PRO A 50 -8.57 0.09 -1.94
N GLY A 51 -9.74 -0.12 -2.58
CA GLY A 51 -10.62 0.95 -3.03
C GLY A 51 -10.20 1.64 -4.34
N SER A 52 -9.01 1.35 -4.88
CA SER A 52 -8.57 1.91 -6.16
C SER A 52 -8.85 0.94 -7.32
N ALA A 53 -9.39 1.46 -8.42
CA ALA A 53 -9.55 0.72 -9.67
C ALA A 53 -8.23 0.66 -10.49
N GLY A 54 -7.29 1.58 -10.23
CA GLY A 54 -6.09 1.76 -11.03
C GLY A 54 -4.88 0.96 -10.55
N TRP A 55 -4.09 0.49 -11.51
CA TRP A 55 -2.75 -0.02 -11.25
C TRP A 55 -1.72 1.12 -11.31
N ARG A 56 -0.80 1.15 -10.37
CA ARG A 56 0.31 2.10 -10.35
C ARG A 56 1.63 1.38 -10.49
N HIS A 57 2.60 2.03 -11.15
CA HIS A 57 3.95 1.50 -11.22
C HIS A 57 4.54 1.39 -9.81
N LEU A 58 5.19 0.27 -9.52
CA LEU A 58 5.94 0.05 -8.30
C LEU A 58 7.42 -0.13 -8.66
N ASN A 59 8.28 0.74 -8.12
CA ASN A 59 9.71 0.60 -8.37
C ASN A 59 10.22 -0.73 -7.81
N ARG A 60 11.17 -1.35 -8.51
CA ARG A 60 11.74 -2.66 -8.12
C ARG A 60 12.27 -2.68 -6.69
N ARG A 61 12.88 -1.58 -6.23
CA ARG A 61 13.41 -1.42 -4.87
C ARG A 61 12.33 -1.42 -3.79
N ASP A 62 11.11 -0.98 -4.14
CA ASP A 62 10.01 -0.79 -3.19
C ASP A 62 9.11 -2.03 -3.09
N ILE A 63 9.33 -3.06 -3.93
CA ILE A 63 8.56 -4.32 -3.88
C ILE A 63 8.69 -4.99 -2.49
N THR A 64 9.92 -5.12 -1.99
CA THR A 64 10.14 -5.73 -0.67
C THR A 64 9.56 -4.87 0.45
N THR A 65 9.62 -3.54 0.34
CA THR A 65 9.00 -2.62 1.28
C THR A 65 7.50 -2.89 1.39
N HIS A 66 6.79 -2.98 0.26
CA HIS A 66 5.36 -3.23 0.26
C HIS A 66 4.99 -4.60 0.84
N VAL A 67 5.76 -5.64 0.48
CA VAL A 67 5.57 -6.98 1.03
C VAL A 67 5.75 -7.00 2.56
N ARG A 68 6.68 -6.19 3.08
CA ARG A 68 6.95 -6.05 4.52
C ARG A 68 6.06 -5.05 5.24
N GLY A 69 5.19 -4.34 4.52
CA GLY A 69 4.32 -3.32 5.10
C GLY A 69 3.52 -3.86 6.28
N ARG A 70 3.36 -3.02 7.31
CA ARG A 70 2.64 -3.37 8.54
C ARG A 70 1.20 -3.76 8.25
N ARG A 71 0.84 -4.99 8.60
CA ARG A 71 -0.46 -5.58 8.26
C ARG A 71 -1.61 -4.77 8.84
N ASP A 72 -1.51 -4.42 10.13
CA ASP A 72 -2.48 -3.60 10.86
C ASP A 72 -2.74 -2.25 10.17
N GLN A 73 -1.70 -1.62 9.62
CA GLN A 73 -1.85 -0.35 8.91
C GLN A 73 -2.38 -0.51 7.49
N MET A 74 -2.05 -1.64 6.82
CA MET A 74 -2.50 -1.90 5.45
C MET A 74 -3.99 -2.28 5.36
N THR A 75 -4.58 -2.77 6.44
CA THR A 75 -6.02 -3.08 6.55
C THR A 75 -6.88 -1.88 6.93
N GLU A 76 -6.27 -0.84 7.53
CA GLU A 76 -7.01 0.19 8.26
C GLU A 76 -7.88 1.06 7.35
N PHE A 77 -7.36 1.47 6.19
CA PHE A 77 -8.03 2.41 5.28
C PHE A 77 -8.07 1.89 3.85
N ARG A 78 -8.98 2.46 3.07
CA ARG A 78 -9.15 2.26 1.64
C ARG A 78 -9.25 3.61 0.93
N VAL A 79 -8.90 3.63 -0.35
CA VAL A 79 -9.18 4.80 -1.20
C VAL A 79 -10.69 5.03 -1.23
N GLY A 80 -11.09 6.28 -1.03
CA GLY A 80 -12.48 6.71 -0.91
C GLY A 80 -12.95 6.89 0.53
N ASP A 81 -12.22 6.40 1.53
CA ASP A 81 -12.63 6.52 2.93
C ASP A 81 -12.58 8.00 3.39
N PRO A 82 -13.64 8.49 4.07
CA PRO A 82 -13.61 9.79 4.71
C PRO A 82 -12.79 9.73 5.99
N VAL A 83 -11.90 10.70 6.18
CA VAL A 83 -10.95 10.71 7.29
C VAL A 83 -10.85 12.08 7.96
N LYS A 84 -10.51 12.07 9.24
CA LYS A 84 -10.06 13.24 9.99
C LYS A 84 -8.58 13.10 10.33
N VAL A 85 -7.80 14.16 10.09
CA VAL A 85 -6.36 14.23 10.35
C VAL A 85 -6.08 15.53 11.10
N GLY A 86 -5.75 15.43 12.38
CA GLY A 86 -5.80 16.60 13.27
C GLY A 86 -7.22 17.19 13.27
N ASP A 87 -7.35 18.49 13.00
CA ASP A 87 -8.65 19.17 12.92
C ASP A 87 -9.25 19.19 11.51
N ARG A 88 -8.54 18.67 10.51
CA ARG A 88 -8.95 18.72 9.09
C ARG A 88 -9.70 17.47 8.69
N VAL A 89 -10.75 17.65 7.88
CA VAL A 89 -11.53 16.56 7.28
C VAL A 89 -11.20 16.45 5.80
N GLY A 90 -11.03 15.22 5.32
CA GLY A 90 -10.71 14.94 3.93
C GLY A 90 -11.09 13.53 3.53
N GLN A 91 -10.60 13.11 2.37
CA GLN A 91 -10.83 11.79 1.81
C GLN A 91 -9.48 11.16 1.42
N VAL A 92 -9.34 9.86 1.68
CA VAL A 92 -8.20 9.09 1.19
C VAL A 92 -8.29 8.98 -0.33
N VAL A 93 -7.35 9.56 -1.04
CA VAL A 93 -7.28 9.52 -2.51
C VAL A 93 -6.22 8.56 -3.03
N ASP A 94 -5.22 8.23 -2.20
CA ASP A 94 -4.23 7.20 -2.50
C ASP A 94 -3.56 6.71 -1.19
N MET A 95 -2.78 5.64 -1.28
CA MET A 95 -2.02 5.09 -0.15
C MET A 95 -0.70 4.49 -0.64
N TYR A 96 0.34 4.50 0.18
CA TYR A 96 1.60 3.84 -0.15
C TYR A 96 2.34 3.36 1.10
N VAL A 97 3.14 2.31 0.94
CA VAL A 97 4.04 1.84 2.00
C VAL A 97 5.34 2.63 1.89
N GLU A 98 5.69 3.36 2.95
CA GLU A 98 6.90 4.15 2.98
C GLU A 98 8.12 3.25 3.16
N THR A 99 9.14 3.49 2.33
CA THR A 99 10.43 2.84 2.50
C THR A 99 11.05 3.30 3.81
N PRO A 100 11.41 2.36 4.71
CA PRO A 100 11.87 2.71 6.05
C PRO A 100 13.14 3.56 5.98
N THR A 101 13.17 4.59 6.81
CA THR A 101 14.32 5.47 7.01
C THR A 101 14.89 5.26 8.42
N ALA A 102 16.00 5.92 8.74
CA ALA A 102 16.53 5.94 10.11
C ALA A 102 15.49 6.45 11.14
N LEU A 103 14.53 7.27 10.71
CA LEU A 103 13.51 7.87 11.57
C LEU A 103 12.23 7.03 11.69
N THR A 104 11.92 6.19 10.70
CA THR A 104 10.62 5.50 10.62
C THR A 104 10.67 4.02 11.04
N SER A 105 11.81 3.61 11.62
CA SER A 105 12.10 2.23 12.05
C SER A 105 11.99 1.21 10.90
N ARG A 106 12.35 -0.06 11.13
CA ARG A 106 12.24 -1.15 10.13
C ARG A 106 10.80 -1.50 9.74
N ALA A 107 9.82 -0.77 10.25
CA ALA A 107 8.42 -1.13 10.27
C ALA A 107 7.65 -0.87 8.96
N CYS A 108 8.26 -0.24 7.94
CA CYS A 108 7.63 0.06 6.63
C CYS A 108 6.19 0.61 6.80
N PRO A 109 6.02 1.79 7.41
CA PRO A 109 4.69 2.31 7.75
C PRO A 109 3.89 2.67 6.50
N VAL A 110 2.56 2.67 6.63
CA VAL A 110 1.65 3.08 5.57
C VAL A 110 1.36 4.57 5.70
N ARG A 111 1.44 5.29 4.57
CA ARG A 111 1.01 6.68 4.44
C ARG A 111 -0.23 6.73 3.56
N LEU A 112 -1.14 7.59 3.98
CA LEU A 112 -2.30 7.98 3.20
C LEU A 112 -1.91 9.19 2.35
N VAL A 113 -2.57 9.37 1.22
CA VAL A 113 -2.67 10.65 0.52
C VAL A 113 -4.08 11.13 0.74
N VAL A 114 -4.24 12.27 1.42
CA VAL A 114 -5.53 12.82 1.79
C VAL A 114 -5.76 14.11 1.01
N SER A 115 -6.91 14.20 0.35
CA SER A 115 -7.43 15.45 -0.21
C SER A 115 -8.38 16.07 0.80
N TYR A 116 -8.12 17.29 1.24
CA TYR A 116 -8.97 17.97 2.21
C TYR A 116 -10.10 18.74 1.52
N VAL A 117 -11.22 18.90 2.21
CA VAL A 117 -12.41 19.60 1.68
C VAL A 117 -12.16 21.11 1.59
N GLU A 118 -11.36 21.66 2.50
CA GLU A 118 -11.16 23.10 2.68
C GLU A 118 -10.08 23.71 1.76
N GLY A 119 -9.50 22.95 0.81
CA GLY A 119 -8.56 23.50 -0.17
C GLY A 119 -7.97 22.46 -1.12
N GLU A 120 -7.24 22.92 -2.15
CA GLU A 120 -6.53 22.06 -3.13
C GLU A 120 -5.32 21.31 -2.52
N GLU A 121 -5.05 21.52 -1.24
CA GLU A 121 -3.89 20.96 -0.57
C GLU A 121 -4.06 19.45 -0.32
N ARG A 122 -3.04 18.69 -0.73
CA ARG A 122 -2.91 17.28 -0.40
C ARG A 122 -1.84 17.12 0.68
N ALA A 123 -2.13 16.31 1.69
CA ALA A 123 -1.13 15.90 2.66
C ALA A 123 -0.97 14.38 2.67
N ASN A 124 0.17 13.95 3.21
CA ASN A 124 0.55 12.55 3.24
C ASN A 124 0.65 12.00 4.68
N PRO A 125 -0.40 12.02 5.51
CA PRO A 125 -0.29 11.60 6.91
C PRO A 125 0.00 10.10 7.03
N TYR A 126 0.58 9.68 8.17
CA TYR A 126 0.63 8.26 8.51
C TYR A 126 -0.77 7.74 8.84
N VAL A 127 -1.01 6.46 8.59
CA VAL A 127 -2.25 5.77 9.00
C VAL A 127 -2.57 6.00 10.48
N THR A 128 -1.55 5.96 11.35
CA THR A 128 -1.70 6.17 12.81
C THR A 128 -2.10 7.58 13.21
N SER A 129 -2.04 8.55 12.28
CA SER A 129 -2.42 9.95 12.50
C SER A 129 -3.80 10.28 11.94
N ALA A 130 -4.46 9.33 11.27
CA ALA A 130 -5.78 9.50 10.68
C ALA A 130 -6.83 8.72 11.47
N GLN A 131 -8.05 9.23 11.48
CA GLN A 131 -9.21 8.58 12.08
C GLN A 131 -10.31 8.43 11.03
N HIS A 132 -11.00 7.29 11.03
CA HIS A 132 -12.22 7.11 10.26
C HIS A 132 -13.25 8.17 10.66
N LEU A 133 -13.73 8.95 9.70
CA LEU A 133 -14.90 9.76 9.92
C LEU A 133 -16.10 8.80 9.86
N ARG A 134 -16.73 8.51 11.00
CA ARG A 134 -17.98 7.75 10.98
C ARG A 134 -18.93 8.48 10.03
N ARG A 135 -19.41 7.79 8.99
CA ARG A 135 -20.56 8.31 8.22
C ARG A 135 -21.65 8.54 9.24
N ALA A 136 -22.09 9.80 9.39
CA ALA A 136 -23.34 10.07 10.05
C ALA A 136 -24.38 9.23 9.31
N VAL A 137 -24.94 8.24 9.99
CA VAL A 137 -26.07 7.48 9.47
C VAL A 137 -27.21 8.51 9.46
N ALA A 138 -27.54 9.00 8.26
CA ALA A 138 -28.73 9.80 8.03
C ALA A 138 -29.97 8.89 8.09
#